data_AF-A0A8H4B9V7-F1
#
_entry.id   AF-A0A8H4B9V7-F1
#
_cell.length_a   1.000
_cell.length_b   1.000
_cell.length_c   1.000
_cell.angle_alpha   90.00
_cell.angle_beta   90.00
_cell.angle_gamma   90.00
#
_symmetry.space_group_name_H-M   'P 1'
#
loop_
_entity.id
_entity.type
_entity.pdbx_description
1 polymer ?
#
loop_
_entity_poly.entity_id
_entity_poly.type
_entity_poly.pdbx_seq_one_letter_code
_entity_poly.pdbx_strand_id
1 'polypeptide(L)'
;MIPKAKLLVIGQRIEESRQHIPNLFLGSCRNHIFNRKGMRSVNLIDILTQSTATLFIPQLESVATQQALLQLIKACTIAMSWSVTEEELQEMDRCFVSFFTFCKEQIQARNLSATVYRPVLHAACHFSAAIRNNESLPVASTRSIERSIGAFKRKLTGKIASQAQPNNLVEKTMVRSLLNHSLDVEEEANLITPASFDSTS
;
A
#
# COMPACT_ATOMS: atom_id res chain seq x y z
N MET A 1 24.44 -11.71 -4.82
CA MET A 1 23.71 -11.30 -3.59
C MET A 1 24.27 -9.94 -3.16
N ILE A 2 23.47 -8.94 -2.74
CA ILE A 2 24.02 -7.60 -2.44
C ILE A 2 24.87 -7.64 -1.15
N PRO A 3 26.15 -7.24 -1.18
CA PRO A 3 27.02 -7.17 -0.01
C PRO A 3 26.47 -6.28 1.12
N LYS A 4 26.70 -6.69 2.38
CA LYS A 4 26.25 -5.93 3.57
C LYS A 4 26.74 -4.49 3.60
N ALA A 5 27.98 -4.24 3.16
CA ALA A 5 28.55 -2.89 3.08
C ALA A 5 27.74 -1.99 2.14
N LYS A 6 27.31 -2.51 0.98
CA LYS A 6 26.45 -1.78 0.04
C LYS A 6 25.06 -1.55 0.63
N LEU A 7 24.51 -2.50 1.38
CA LEU A 7 23.23 -2.33 2.08
C LEU A 7 23.28 -1.22 3.15
N LEU A 8 24.41 -1.04 3.84
CA LEU A 8 24.60 0.07 4.78
C LEU A 8 24.54 1.42 4.06
N VAL A 9 25.25 1.55 2.94
CA VAL A 9 25.24 2.77 2.11
C VAL A 9 23.84 3.06 1.57
N ILE A 10 23.12 2.05 1.07
CA ILE A 10 21.73 2.22 0.63
C ILE A 10 20.86 2.70 1.79
N GLY A 11 21.00 2.10 2.98
CA GLY A 11 20.24 2.47 4.17
C GLY A 11 20.45 3.93 4.58
N GLN A 12 21.68 4.42 4.48
CA GLN A 12 22.00 5.82 4.73
C GLN A 12 21.36 6.74 3.68
N ARG A 13 21.46 6.40 2.40
CA ARG A 13 20.86 7.19 1.31
C ARG A 13 19.33 7.28 1.42
N ILE A 14 18.67 6.25 1.95
CA ILE A 14 17.22 6.27 2.23
C ILE A 14 16.88 7.32 3.31
N GLU A 15 17.69 7.45 4.36
CA GLU A 15 17.45 8.46 5.41
C GLU A 15 17.75 9.88 4.90
N GLU A 16 18.82 10.05 4.13
CA GLU A 16 19.19 11.34 3.54
C GLU A 16 18.16 11.83 2.51
N SER A 17 17.55 10.91 1.75
CA SER A 17 16.53 11.26 0.77
C SER A 17 15.20 11.63 1.41
N ARG A 18 14.97 11.30 2.69
CA ARG A 18 13.69 11.51 3.39
C ARG A 18 13.14 12.93 3.28
N GLN A 19 14.01 13.94 3.35
CA GLN A 19 13.62 15.35 3.24
C GLN A 19 13.19 15.78 1.82
N HIS A 20 13.53 14.98 0.81
CA HIS A 20 13.27 15.23 -0.60
C HIS A 20 12.13 14.37 -1.16
N ILE A 21 11.50 13.55 -0.33
CA ILE A 21 10.42 12.66 -0.78
C ILE A 21 9.14 13.47 -0.95
N PRO A 22 8.50 13.42 -2.12
CA PRO A 22 7.23 14.11 -2.34
C PRO A 22 6.16 13.68 -1.34
N ASN A 23 5.19 14.56 -1.06
CA ASN A 23 4.01 14.27 -0.23
C ASN A 23 3.16 13.09 -0.76
N LEU A 24 3.45 12.58 -1.96
CA LEU A 24 2.89 11.36 -2.53
C LEU A 24 3.27 10.09 -1.74
N PHE A 25 4.35 10.13 -0.96
CA PHE A 25 4.76 9.01 -0.13
C PHE A 25 3.88 8.94 1.12
N LEU A 26 2.90 8.05 1.09
CA LEU A 26 1.90 7.90 2.14
C LEU A 26 2.40 7.06 3.34
N GLY A 27 3.59 6.46 3.23
CA GLY A 27 4.25 5.63 4.24
C GLY A 27 5.35 6.33 5.04
N SER A 28 6.08 5.56 5.86
CA SER A 28 7.29 6.06 6.56
C SER A 28 8.54 5.78 5.74
N CYS A 29 9.19 6.81 5.20
CA CYS A 29 10.49 6.63 4.56
C CYS A 29 11.59 6.67 5.62
N ARG A 30 11.95 5.48 6.09
CA ARG A 30 13.06 5.23 7.00
C ARG A 30 13.87 4.07 6.45
N ASN A 31 15.06 3.86 7.00
CA ASN A 31 15.95 2.75 6.70
C ASN A 31 15.30 1.41 7.08
N HIS A 32 14.48 0.91 6.16
CA HIS A 32 13.69 -0.30 6.29
C HIS A 32 14.52 -1.58 6.13
N ILE A 33 15.76 -1.47 5.65
CA ILE A 33 16.71 -2.58 5.56
C ILE A 33 16.99 -3.12 6.96
N PHE A 34 17.27 -2.22 7.90
CA PHE A 34 17.64 -2.56 9.28
C PHE A 34 16.53 -2.29 10.30
N ASN A 35 15.56 -1.43 9.98
CA ASN A 35 14.43 -1.14 10.87
C ASN A 35 13.09 -1.56 10.25
N ARG A 36 12.68 -2.81 10.53
CA ARG A 36 11.43 -3.39 10.01
C ARG A 36 10.21 -3.14 10.92
N LYS A 37 10.39 -2.56 12.11
CA LYS A 37 9.29 -2.33 13.05
C LYS A 37 8.31 -1.32 12.45
N GLY A 38 7.04 -1.72 12.37
CA GLY A 38 5.97 -0.87 11.82
C GLY A 38 5.93 -0.80 10.29
N MET A 39 6.70 -1.63 9.58
CA MET A 39 6.62 -1.72 8.12
C MET A 39 5.34 -2.46 7.69
N ARG A 40 4.45 -1.75 7.00
CA ARG A 40 3.21 -2.31 6.43
C ARG A 40 3.43 -2.70 4.97
N SER A 41 2.60 -3.60 4.44
CA SER A 41 2.65 -4.02 3.03
C SER A 41 2.58 -2.84 2.05
N VAL A 42 1.81 -1.82 2.38
CA VAL A 42 1.71 -0.57 1.60
C VAL A 42 3.05 0.19 1.53
N ASN A 43 3.86 0.16 2.59
CA ASN A 43 5.18 0.78 2.58
C ASN A 43 6.13 0.00 1.65
N LEU A 44 5.94 -1.31 1.50
CA LEU A 44 6.77 -2.13 0.62
C LEU A 44 6.56 -1.78 -0.85
N ILE A 45 5.32 -1.52 -1.27
CA ILE A 45 5.01 -1.08 -2.64
C ILE A 45 5.60 0.31 -2.88
N ASP A 46 5.43 1.24 -1.95
CA ASP A 46 5.97 2.59 -2.10
C ASP A 46 7.52 2.58 -2.13
N ILE A 47 8.17 1.69 -1.36
CA ILE A 47 9.62 1.44 -1.41
C ILE A 47 10.03 0.87 -2.78
N LEU A 48 9.28 -0.12 -3.26
CA LEU A 48 9.52 -0.82 -4.52
C LEU A 48 9.51 0.16 -5.71
N THR A 49 8.49 1.02 -5.78
CA THR A 49 8.31 1.94 -6.91
C THR A 49 9.23 3.17 -6.84
N GLN A 50 9.55 3.68 -5.65
CA GLN A 50 10.30 4.94 -5.50
C GLN A 50 11.81 4.76 -5.31
N SER A 51 12.27 3.65 -4.73
CA SER A 51 13.66 3.52 -4.29
C SER A 51 14.39 2.30 -4.85
N THR A 52 13.67 1.20 -5.13
CA THR A 52 14.31 -0.05 -5.54
C THR A 52 15.03 0.07 -6.87
N ALA A 53 14.43 0.73 -7.87
CA ALA A 53 15.05 0.93 -9.18
C ALA A 53 16.39 1.68 -9.09
N THR A 54 16.48 2.70 -8.24
CA THR A 54 17.65 3.59 -8.18
C THR A 54 18.72 3.07 -7.21
N LEU A 55 18.32 2.47 -6.09
CA LEU A 55 19.26 2.12 -5.01
C LEU A 55 19.67 0.65 -5.02
N PHE A 56 18.78 -0.26 -5.42
CA PHE A 56 19.02 -1.69 -5.29
C PHE A 56 19.38 -2.34 -6.62
N ILE A 57 18.70 -2.01 -7.72
CA ILE A 57 18.93 -2.65 -9.03
C ILE A 57 20.37 -2.48 -9.52
N PRO A 58 21.01 -1.29 -9.45
CA PRO A 58 22.40 -1.13 -9.90
C PRO A 58 23.42 -1.93 -9.08
N GLN A 59 23.02 -2.47 -7.93
CA GLN A 59 23.90 -3.27 -7.07
C GLN A 59 23.84 -4.77 -7.36
N LEU A 60 22.97 -5.19 -8.28
CA LEU A 60 22.82 -6.60 -8.68
C LEU A 60 23.82 -6.94 -9.78
N GLU A 61 24.42 -8.12 -9.69
CA GLU A 61 25.43 -8.58 -10.65
C GLU A 61 24.80 -9.11 -11.95
N SER A 62 23.63 -9.74 -11.84
CA SER A 62 22.95 -10.37 -12.97
C SER A 62 22.05 -9.38 -13.70
N VAL A 63 22.35 -9.11 -14.97
CA VAL A 63 21.51 -8.28 -15.86
C VAL A 63 20.10 -8.85 -15.98
N ALA A 64 19.96 -10.18 -16.09
CA ALA A 64 18.64 -10.82 -16.13
C ALA A 64 17.81 -10.55 -14.86
N THR A 65 18.46 -10.57 -13.69
CA THR A 65 17.81 -10.24 -12.42
C THR A 65 17.40 -8.76 -12.37
N GLN A 66 18.26 -7.86 -12.86
CA GLN A 66 17.95 -6.44 -12.96
C GLN A 66 16.72 -6.20 -13.84
N GLN A 67 16.69 -6.81 -15.03
CA GLN A 67 15.57 -6.71 -15.96
C GLN A 67 14.28 -7.25 -15.35
N ALA A 68 14.30 -8.43 -14.74
CA ALA A 68 13.11 -9.00 -14.10
C ALA A 68 12.56 -8.07 -13.00
N LEU A 69 13.42 -7.51 -12.14
CA LEU A 69 12.98 -6.57 -11.11
C LEU A 69 12.47 -5.24 -11.69
N LEU A 70 13.03 -4.76 -12.79
CA LEU A 70 12.49 -3.59 -13.49
C LEU A 70 11.08 -3.86 -14.04
N GLN A 71 10.82 -5.06 -14.58
CA GLN A 71 9.48 -5.45 -15.02
C GLN A 71 8.48 -5.47 -13.85
N LEU A 72 8.89 -6.04 -12.71
CA LEU A 72 8.05 -6.00 -11.50
C LEU A 72 7.74 -4.56 -11.06
N ILE A 73 8.75 -3.69 -11.00
CA ILE A 73 8.58 -2.29 -10.62
C ILE A 73 7.64 -1.59 -11.60
N LYS A 74 7.83 -1.77 -12.91
CA LYS A 74 6.98 -1.18 -13.95
C LYS A 74 5.52 -1.60 -13.77
N ALA A 75 5.26 -2.89 -13.57
CA ALA A 75 3.92 -3.41 -13.33
C ALA A 75 3.28 -2.80 -12.07
N CYS A 76 4.02 -2.77 -10.95
CA CYS A 76 3.53 -2.16 -9.72
C CYS A 76 3.29 -0.65 -9.84
N THR A 77 4.11 0.07 -10.61
CA THR A 77 3.91 1.50 -10.86
C THR A 77 2.60 1.74 -11.62
N ILE A 78 2.33 0.97 -12.67
CA ILE A 78 1.05 1.05 -13.42
C ILE A 78 -0.12 0.73 -12.48
N ALA A 79 -0.02 -0.35 -11.70
CA ALA A 79 -1.07 -0.78 -10.79
C ALA A 79 -1.41 0.28 -9.71
N MET A 80 -0.44 1.15 -9.38
CA MET A 80 -0.57 2.21 -8.38
C MET A 80 -0.92 3.58 -8.99
N SER A 81 -1.13 3.67 -10.30
CA SER A 81 -1.63 4.88 -10.94
C SER A 81 -3.09 5.15 -10.57
N TRP A 82 -3.47 6.42 -10.50
CA TRP A 82 -4.84 6.84 -10.17
C TRP A 82 -5.85 6.56 -11.30
N SER A 83 -5.35 6.48 -12.53
CA SER A 83 -6.09 6.12 -13.73
C SER A 83 -5.19 5.19 -14.54
N VAL A 84 -5.78 4.13 -15.10
CA VAL A 84 -5.06 3.13 -15.90
C VAL A 84 -5.88 2.84 -17.15
N THR A 85 -5.28 2.97 -18.34
CA THR A 85 -5.93 2.59 -19.60
C THR A 85 -5.87 1.08 -19.84
N GLU A 86 -6.66 0.56 -20.77
CA GLU A 86 -6.62 -0.87 -21.11
C GLU A 86 -5.26 -1.26 -21.72
N GLU A 87 -4.61 -0.37 -22.47
CA GLU A 87 -3.25 -0.58 -22.99
C GLU A 87 -2.22 -0.68 -21.86
N GLU A 88 -2.33 0.17 -20.85
CA GLU A 88 -1.48 0.13 -19.66
C GLU A 88 -1.73 -1.13 -18.84
N LEU A 89 -2.98 -1.59 -18.73
CA LEU A 89 -3.32 -2.87 -18.10
C LEU A 89 -2.69 -4.05 -18.83
N GLN A 90 -2.76 -4.09 -20.16
CA GLN A 90 -2.10 -5.14 -20.95
C GLN A 90 -0.58 -5.10 -20.76
N GLU A 91 0.01 -3.91 -20.69
CA GLU A 91 1.43 -3.77 -20.44
C GLU A 91 1.82 -4.23 -19.03
N MET A 92 1.02 -3.91 -18.02
CA MET A 92 1.18 -4.40 -16.66
C MET A 92 1.15 -5.94 -16.61
N ASP A 93 0.18 -6.57 -17.28
CA ASP A 93 0.08 -8.03 -17.34
C ASP A 93 1.31 -8.65 -18.02
N ARG A 94 1.80 -8.07 -19.13
CA ARG A 94 3.04 -8.52 -19.80
C ARG A 94 4.25 -8.41 -18.88
N CYS A 95 4.37 -7.31 -18.13
CA CYS A 95 5.45 -7.10 -17.17
C CYS A 95 5.43 -8.16 -16.05
N PHE A 96 4.25 -8.45 -15.49
CA PHE A 96 4.11 -9.51 -14.48
C PHE A 96 4.44 -10.89 -15.05
N VAL A 97 3.95 -11.22 -16.26
CA VAL A 97 4.27 -12.49 -16.92
C VAL A 97 5.78 -12.65 -17.11
N SER A 98 6.48 -11.60 -17.56
CA SER A 98 7.94 -11.61 -17.72
C SER A 98 8.66 -11.88 -16.39
N PHE A 99 8.27 -11.17 -15.33
CA PHE A 99 8.84 -11.36 -14.00
C PHE A 99 8.59 -12.77 -13.43
N PHE A 100 7.38 -13.29 -13.58
CA PHE A 100 7.02 -14.63 -13.08
C PHE A 100 7.68 -15.75 -13.87
N THR A 101 7.87 -15.57 -15.17
CA THR A 101 8.64 -16.50 -16.01
C THR A 101 10.07 -16.60 -15.51
N PHE A 102 10.73 -15.46 -15.29
CA PHE A 102 12.07 -15.43 -14.70
C PHE A 102 12.12 -16.14 -13.33
N CYS A 103 11.15 -15.87 -12.45
CA CYS A 103 11.10 -16.53 -11.13
C CYS A 103 11.00 -18.06 -11.26
N LYS A 104 10.15 -18.54 -12.18
CA LYS A 104 9.97 -19.97 -12.44
C LYS A 104 11.27 -20.62 -12.92
N GLU A 105 11.98 -19.99 -13.85
CA GLU A 105 13.27 -20.45 -14.34
C GLU A 105 14.33 -20.49 -13.23
N GLN A 106 14.41 -19.45 -12.39
CA GLN A 106 15.35 -19.42 -11.26
C GLN A 106 15.03 -20.46 -10.18
N ILE A 107 13.75 -20.78 -9.98
CA ILE A 107 13.34 -21.86 -9.07
C ILE A 107 13.76 -23.23 -9.63
N GLN A 108 13.54 -23.45 -10.94
CA GLN A 108 13.98 -24.69 -11.60
C GLN A 108 15.51 -24.85 -11.55
N ALA A 109 16.25 -23.76 -11.73
CA ALA A 109 17.70 -23.71 -11.58
C ALA A 109 18.18 -23.77 -10.12
N ARG A 110 17.28 -23.84 -9.13
CA ARG A 110 17.57 -23.84 -7.68
C ARG A 110 18.28 -22.58 -7.16
N ASN A 111 18.25 -21.49 -7.91
CA ASN A 111 18.79 -20.18 -7.51
C ASN A 111 17.80 -19.37 -6.67
N LEU A 112 16.51 -19.74 -6.71
CA LEU A 112 15.43 -19.07 -5.98
C LEU A 112 14.55 -20.09 -5.27
N SER A 113 14.08 -19.76 -4.07
CA SER A 113 13.11 -20.59 -3.34
C SER A 113 11.69 -20.31 -3.81
N ALA A 114 10.87 -21.36 -3.92
CA ALA A 114 9.44 -21.24 -4.22
C ALA A 114 8.66 -20.40 -3.19
N THR A 115 9.23 -20.18 -1.99
CA THR A 115 8.68 -19.29 -0.96
C THR A 115 8.62 -17.82 -1.37
N VAL A 116 9.18 -17.46 -2.54
CA VAL A 116 9.01 -16.14 -3.16
C VAL A 116 7.55 -15.82 -3.46
N TYR A 117 6.73 -16.83 -3.77
CA TYR A 117 5.29 -16.69 -4.06
C TYR A 117 4.46 -16.55 -2.78
N ARG A 118 4.71 -15.49 -2.03
CA ARG A 118 3.88 -15.11 -0.89
C ARG A 118 2.52 -14.59 -1.35
N PRO A 119 1.47 -14.61 -0.50
CA PRO A 119 0.15 -14.11 -0.86
C PRO A 119 0.13 -12.72 -1.49
N VAL A 120 1.00 -11.81 -1.01
CA VAL A 120 1.15 -10.46 -1.58
C VAL A 120 1.62 -10.49 -3.04
N LEU A 121 2.55 -11.38 -3.38
CA LEU A 121 3.04 -11.52 -4.74
C LEU A 121 2.06 -12.30 -5.61
N HIS A 122 1.34 -13.28 -5.05
CA HIS A 122 0.25 -13.96 -5.74
C HIS A 122 -0.91 -13.02 -6.09
N ALA A 123 -1.23 -12.07 -5.20
CA ALA A 123 -2.28 -11.08 -5.45
C ALA A 123 -2.00 -10.24 -6.72
N ALA A 124 -0.74 -10.06 -7.10
CA ALA A 124 -0.37 -9.34 -8.32
C ALA A 124 -0.95 -9.96 -9.60
N CYS A 125 -1.17 -11.30 -9.62
CA CYS A 125 -1.83 -11.98 -10.74
C CYS A 125 -3.28 -11.55 -10.94
N HIS A 126 -3.90 -10.92 -9.93
CA HIS A 126 -5.29 -10.51 -9.94
C HIS A 126 -5.46 -8.99 -10.08
N PHE A 127 -4.38 -8.23 -10.23
CA PHE A 127 -4.43 -6.77 -10.24
C PHE A 127 -5.21 -6.22 -11.44
N SER A 128 -5.03 -6.79 -12.63
CA SER A 128 -5.77 -6.32 -13.82
C SER A 128 -7.28 -6.53 -13.68
N ALA A 129 -7.70 -7.70 -13.19
CA ALA A 129 -9.11 -7.95 -12.87
C ALA A 129 -9.63 -7.01 -11.77
N ALA A 130 -8.84 -6.78 -10.72
CA ALA A 130 -9.22 -5.89 -9.63
C ALA A 130 -9.38 -4.43 -10.09
N ILE A 131 -8.48 -3.94 -10.96
CA ILE A 131 -8.52 -2.57 -11.50
C ILE A 131 -9.74 -2.40 -12.42
N ARG A 132 -10.02 -3.36 -13.32
CA ARG A 132 -11.22 -3.32 -14.16
C ARG A 132 -12.51 -3.24 -13.36
N ASN A 133 -12.54 -3.84 -12.16
CA ASN A 133 -13.71 -3.86 -11.30
C ASN A 133 -13.82 -2.69 -10.31
N ASN A 134 -12.71 -2.00 -9.99
CA ASN A 134 -12.66 -0.99 -8.91
C ASN A 134 -11.99 0.32 -9.33
N GLU A 135 -11.97 0.63 -10.63
CA GLU A 135 -11.30 1.77 -11.29
C GLU A 135 -9.76 1.79 -11.17
N SER A 136 -9.22 1.79 -9.95
CA SER A 136 -7.78 1.68 -9.70
C SER A 136 -7.49 1.19 -8.27
N LEU A 137 -6.32 0.56 -8.05
CA LEU A 137 -5.94 0.06 -6.72
C LEU A 137 -5.79 1.17 -5.66
N PRO A 138 -5.28 2.38 -5.98
CA PRO A 138 -5.24 3.47 -5.02
C PRO A 138 -6.62 3.91 -4.53
N VAL A 139 -7.62 3.92 -5.42
CA VAL A 139 -9.00 4.30 -5.09
C VAL A 139 -9.66 3.26 -4.19
N ALA A 140 -9.51 1.98 -4.52
CA ALA A 140 -10.01 0.87 -3.72
C ALA A 140 -9.23 0.63 -2.40
N SER A 141 -8.27 1.50 -2.06
CA SER A 141 -7.37 1.28 -0.94
C SER A 141 -8.02 1.57 0.42
N THR A 142 -7.81 0.67 1.38
CA THR A 142 -8.26 0.85 2.78
C THR A 142 -7.32 1.74 3.61
N ARG A 143 -6.36 2.43 2.98
CA ARG A 143 -5.37 3.30 3.66
C ARG A 143 -6.03 4.40 4.50
N SER A 144 -7.13 4.99 4.05
CA SER A 144 -7.87 6.02 4.79
C SER A 144 -8.45 5.45 6.09
N ILE A 145 -9.09 4.28 6.02
CA ILE A 145 -9.66 3.56 7.17
C ILE A 145 -8.56 3.22 8.19
N GLU A 146 -7.41 2.70 7.73
CA GLU A 146 -6.29 2.38 8.64
C GLU A 146 -5.76 3.63 9.37
N ARG A 147 -5.71 4.79 8.70
CA ARG A 147 -5.30 6.07 9.30
C ARG A 147 -6.32 6.53 10.34
N SER A 148 -7.61 6.42 10.02
CA SER A 148 -8.70 6.74 10.93
C SER A 148 -8.66 5.86 12.18
N ILE A 149 -8.52 4.54 12.03
CA ILE A 149 -8.35 3.60 13.16
C ILE A 149 -7.15 4.02 14.04
N GLY A 150 -6.02 4.37 13.42
CA GLY A 150 -4.85 4.87 14.14
C GLY A 150 -5.12 6.15 14.94
N ALA A 151 -5.91 7.08 14.38
CA ALA A 151 -6.30 8.31 15.06
C ALA A 151 -7.24 8.03 16.24
N PHE A 152 -8.24 7.16 16.07
CA PHE A 152 -9.12 6.72 17.15
C PHE A 152 -8.34 6.05 18.27
N LYS A 153 -7.44 5.11 17.94
CA LYS A 153 -6.60 4.43 18.94
C LYS A 153 -5.80 5.43 19.78
N ARG A 154 -5.14 6.42 19.16
CA ARG A 154 -4.40 7.47 19.89
C ARG A 154 -5.28 8.30 20.82
N LYS A 155 -6.48 8.67 20.35
CA LYS A 155 -7.44 9.45 21.14
C LYS A 155 -7.97 8.65 22.34
N LEU A 156 -8.22 7.35 22.16
CA LEU A 156 -8.63 6.45 23.23
C LEU A 156 -7.53 6.30 24.26
N THR A 157 -6.29 6.01 23.86
CA THR A 157 -5.17 5.78 24.79
C THR A 157 -4.67 7.05 25.49
N GLY A 158 -4.78 8.21 24.85
CA GLY A 158 -4.27 9.49 25.39
C GLY A 158 -5.13 10.13 26.47
N LYS A 159 -6.36 9.66 26.69
CA LYS A 159 -7.31 10.25 27.65
C LYS A 159 -7.66 9.37 28.87
N ILE A 160 -7.05 8.18 28.99
CA ILE A 160 -7.35 7.24 30.08
C ILE A 160 -6.70 7.65 31.43
N ALA A 161 -5.95 8.76 31.48
CA ALA A 161 -5.46 9.30 32.76
C ALA A 161 -6.55 9.92 33.65
N SER A 162 -7.74 10.25 33.10
CA SER A 162 -8.84 10.79 33.91
C SER A 162 -10.19 10.23 33.43
N GLN A 163 -10.69 9.24 34.18
CA GLN A 163 -12.10 8.86 34.33
C GLN A 163 -13.07 9.34 33.23
N ALA A 164 -13.25 8.57 32.17
CA ALA A 164 -14.46 8.63 31.34
C ALA A 164 -14.66 7.29 30.62
N GLN A 165 -15.89 6.79 30.63
CA GLN A 165 -16.29 5.55 29.97
C GLN A 165 -15.83 5.55 28.50
N PRO A 166 -15.18 4.49 28.00
CA PRO A 166 -14.64 4.43 26.65
C PRO A 166 -15.69 4.72 25.56
N ASN A 167 -16.94 4.29 25.77
CA ASN A 167 -18.06 4.48 24.85
C ASN A 167 -18.37 5.97 24.60
N ASN A 168 -18.47 6.78 25.66
CA ASN A 168 -18.75 8.22 25.53
C ASN A 168 -17.63 8.95 24.75
N LEU A 169 -16.40 8.43 24.80
CA LEU A 169 -15.27 8.98 24.06
C LEU A 169 -15.29 8.57 22.58
N VAL A 170 -15.70 7.33 22.27
CA VAL A 170 -15.91 6.87 20.90
C VAL A 170 -17.02 7.70 20.24
N GLU A 171 -18.18 7.81 20.89
CA GLU A 171 -19.31 8.61 20.41
C GLU A 171 -18.93 10.08 20.21
N LYS A 172 -18.33 10.73 21.21
CA LYS A 172 -17.89 12.14 21.10
C LYS A 172 -16.83 12.35 20.02
N THR A 173 -15.98 11.35 19.76
CA THR A 173 -14.97 11.42 18.69
C THR A 173 -15.58 11.20 17.32
N MET A 174 -16.55 10.29 17.21
CA MET A 174 -17.32 10.03 15.99
C MET A 174 -18.14 11.26 15.60
N VAL A 175 -18.92 11.83 16.53
CA VAL A 175 -19.71 13.06 16.32
C VAL A 175 -18.81 14.22 15.88
N ARG A 176 -17.65 14.43 16.53
CA ARG A 176 -16.70 15.47 16.10
C ARG A 176 -16.08 15.19 14.74
N SER A 177 -15.91 13.92 14.36
CA SER A 177 -15.41 13.54 13.03
C SER A 177 -16.46 13.85 11.96
N LEU A 178 -17.72 13.52 12.24
CA LEU A 178 -18.87 13.80 11.37
C LEU A 178 -19.17 15.29 11.23
N LEU A 179 -18.91 16.10 12.27
CA LEU A 179 -19.07 17.55 12.19
C LEU A 179 -17.90 18.26 11.48
N ASN A 180 -16.71 17.64 11.46
CA ASN A 180 -15.50 18.22 10.85
C ASN A 180 -15.35 17.90 9.36
N HIS A 181 -15.94 16.80 8.91
CA HIS A 181 -16.20 16.56 7.49
C HIS A 181 -17.59 17.11 7.24
N SER A 182 -17.79 18.06 6.32
CA SER A 182 -19.08 18.69 6.03
C SER A 182 -20.13 17.70 5.49
N LEU A 183 -20.52 16.73 6.31
CA LEU A 183 -21.58 15.77 6.03
C LEU A 183 -22.83 16.33 6.69
N ASP A 184 -23.85 16.54 5.87
CA ASP A 184 -25.18 16.79 6.39
C ASP A 184 -25.66 15.50 7.05
N VAL A 185 -25.65 15.51 8.39
CA VAL A 185 -25.98 14.35 9.21
C VAL A 185 -27.44 13.92 8.99
N GLU A 186 -28.31 14.84 8.56
CA GLU A 186 -29.71 14.52 8.25
C GLU A 186 -29.84 13.74 6.92
N GLU A 187 -29.06 14.07 5.90
CA GLU A 187 -29.11 13.40 4.60
C GLU A 187 -28.64 11.93 4.70
N GLU A 188 -27.54 11.69 5.43
CA GLU A 188 -27.01 10.33 5.64
C GLU A 188 -27.87 9.50 6.60
N ALA A 189 -28.54 10.13 7.57
CA ALA A 189 -29.47 9.42 8.46
C ALA A 189 -30.71 8.89 7.72
N ASN A 190 -31.17 9.63 6.70
CA ASN A 190 -32.32 9.24 5.87
C ASN A 190 -32.02 8.05 4.95
N LEU A 191 -30.75 7.77 4.64
CA LEU A 191 -30.33 6.58 3.87
C LEU A 191 -30.37 5.29 4.70
N ILE A 192 -30.36 5.40 6.03
CA ILE A 192 -30.32 4.25 6.97
C ILE A 192 -31.71 3.90 7.48
N THR A 193 -32.68 4.82 7.40
CA THR A 193 -34.08 4.52 7.71
C THR A 193 -34.71 3.62 6.64
N PRO A 194 -35.27 2.45 7.00
CA PRO A 194 -36.07 1.68 6.04
C PRO A 194 -37.28 2.53 5.62
N ALA A 195 -37.65 2.46 4.34
CA ALA A 195 -38.87 3.09 3.85
C ALA A 195 -40.04 2.68 4.77
N SER A 196 -40.60 3.64 5.49
CA SER A 196 -41.79 3.43 6.30
C SER A 196 -42.89 2.93 5.36
N PHE A 197 -43.47 1.77 5.66
CA PHE A 197 -44.72 1.36 5.03
C PHE A 197 -45.74 2.48 5.27
N ASP A 198 -46.21 3.09 4.19
CA ASP A 198 -47.33 4.02 4.22
C ASP A 198 -48.54 3.32 4.85
N SER A 199 -48.82 3.65 6.10
CA SER A 199 -50.12 3.36 6.72
C SER A 199 -50.98 4.61 6.60
N THR A 200 -51.45 4.89 5.38
CA THR A 200 -52.60 5.77 5.18
C THR A 200 -53.86 4.94 5.27
N SER A 201 -54.62 5.21 6.34
CA SER A 201 -56.03 4.87 6.50
C SER A 201 -56.90 5.63 5.50
#